data_AF-A0A807N4P3-F1
#
_entry.id   AF-A0A807N4P3-F1
#
_cell.length_a   1.000
_cell.length_b   1.000
_cell.length_c   1.000
_cell.angle_alpha   90.00
_cell.angle_beta   90.00
_cell.angle_gamma   90.00
#
_symmetry.space_group_name_H-M   'P 1'
#
loop_
_entity.id
_entity.type
_entity.pdbx_description
1 polymer ?
#
loop_
_entity_poly.entity_id
_entity_poly.type
_entity_poly.pdbx_seq_one_letter_code
_entity_poly.pdbx_strand_id
1 'polypeptide(L)'
;MSKLSLILKTAGGAVATTVTLVTALRENPEIAKSLDGLLGKLKEAAAGDHPKRRFDAKMAAIDTAADAVAQAFPEATEPAGWRRQAQALRVRGELAWSANRGAVRRKAMKSLDAETGELLQQINTRLAALQTALPPEDPRAS
;
A
#
# COMPACT_ATOMS: atom_id res chain seq x y z
N MET A 1 -23.61 -11.04 -1.05
CA MET A 1 -22.77 -9.93 -0.51
C MET A 1 -21.33 -10.34 -0.62
N SER A 2 -20.55 -9.67 -1.47
CA SER A 2 -19.22 -10.12 -1.85
C SER A 2 -18.22 -9.95 -0.69
N LYS A 3 -17.38 -10.97 -0.44
CA LYS A 3 -16.31 -10.98 0.58
C LYS A 3 -15.34 -9.79 0.46
N LEU A 4 -15.33 -9.14 -0.70
CA LEU A 4 -14.70 -7.87 -1.03
C LEU A 4 -15.12 -6.70 -0.13
N SER A 5 -16.39 -6.58 0.27
CA SER A 5 -16.82 -5.43 1.09
C SER A 5 -16.38 -5.56 2.56
N LEU A 6 -16.05 -6.77 3.01
CA LEU A 6 -15.61 -7.05 4.39
C LEU A 6 -14.15 -6.62 4.62
N ILE A 7 -13.31 -6.72 3.58
CA ILE A 7 -11.91 -6.28 3.62
C ILE A 7 -11.82 -4.75 3.58
N LEU A 8 -12.75 -4.10 2.88
CA LEU A 8 -12.85 -2.64 2.82
C LEU A 8 -13.30 -2.01 4.15
N LYS A 9 -14.15 -2.70 4.91
CA LYS A 9 -14.81 -2.15 6.12
C LYS A 9 -14.02 -2.35 7.42
N THR A 10 -12.99 -3.18 7.42
CA THR A 10 -12.17 -3.51 8.61
C THR A 10 -10.87 -2.71 8.68
N ALA A 11 -10.55 -1.91 7.67
CA ALA A 11 -9.30 -1.17 7.61
C ALA A 11 -9.43 0.21 8.27
N GLY A 12 -9.27 0.26 9.59
CA GLY A 12 -8.81 1.46 10.29
C GLY A 12 -7.37 1.88 9.93
N GLY A 13 -6.88 1.57 8.72
CA GLY A 13 -5.61 2.11 8.21
C GLY A 13 -4.65 1.17 7.46
N ALA A 14 -5.01 -0.05 7.02
CA ALA A 14 -3.95 -0.94 6.46
C ALA A 14 -4.25 -1.97 5.34
N VAL A 15 -5.48 -2.23 4.84
CA VAL A 15 -5.69 -3.51 4.09
C VAL A 15 -6.37 -3.42 2.71
N ALA A 16 -6.88 -2.27 2.29
CA ALA A 16 -7.62 -2.19 1.02
C ALA A 16 -6.77 -2.35 -0.26
N THR A 17 -5.44 -2.25 -0.17
CA THR A 17 -4.52 -2.31 -1.32
C THR A 17 -4.50 -3.69 -1.99
N THR A 18 -4.86 -4.73 -1.23
CA THR A 18 -4.53 -6.11 -1.58
C THR A 18 -5.47 -6.73 -2.61
N VAL A 19 -6.78 -6.52 -2.51
CA VAL A 19 -7.73 -7.32 -3.32
C VAL A 19 -7.75 -6.86 -4.77
N THR A 20 -7.54 -5.56 -4.99
CA THR A 20 -7.51 -4.97 -6.32
C THR A 20 -6.27 -5.36 -7.10
N LEU A 21 -5.11 -5.32 -6.43
CA LEU A 21 -3.86 -5.82 -6.96
C LEU A 21 -3.97 -7.33 -7.26
N VAL A 22 -4.48 -8.12 -6.32
CA VAL A 22 -4.62 -9.59 -6.50
C VAL A 22 -5.53 -9.97 -7.69
N THR A 23 -6.53 -9.17 -8.03
CA THR A 23 -7.41 -9.48 -9.17
C THR A 23 -6.76 -9.13 -10.51
N ALA A 24 -6.11 -7.95 -10.61
CA ALA A 24 -5.40 -7.54 -11.82
C ALA A 24 -4.09 -8.35 -12.05
N LEU A 25 -3.51 -8.90 -10.98
CA LEU A 25 -2.23 -9.62 -11.01
C LEU A 25 -2.38 -11.14 -10.95
N ARG A 26 -3.60 -11.67 -10.97
CA ARG A 26 -3.86 -13.12 -10.98
C ARG A 26 -3.25 -13.83 -12.19
N GLU A 27 -2.94 -13.07 -13.24
CA GLU A 27 -2.25 -13.52 -14.45
C GLU A 27 -0.72 -13.66 -14.27
N ASN A 28 -0.14 -13.20 -13.15
CA ASN A 28 1.31 -13.22 -12.93
C ASN A 28 1.70 -13.80 -11.53
N PRO A 29 2.07 -15.09 -11.44
CA PRO A 29 2.24 -15.81 -10.17
C PRO A 29 3.40 -15.32 -9.30
N GLU A 30 4.42 -14.69 -9.87
CA GLU A 30 5.54 -14.11 -9.11
C GLU A 30 5.10 -12.90 -8.29
N ILE A 31 4.15 -12.12 -8.81
CA ILE A 31 3.65 -10.92 -8.12
C ILE A 31 2.73 -11.32 -6.96
N ALA A 32 1.92 -12.38 -7.13
CA ALA A 32 1.08 -12.93 -6.06
C ALA A 32 1.89 -13.35 -4.82
N LYS A 33 3.03 -14.06 -5.01
CA LYS A 33 3.92 -14.43 -3.90
C LYS A 33 4.54 -13.22 -3.21
N SER A 34 4.94 -12.20 -3.99
CA SER A 34 5.50 -10.97 -3.44
C SER A 34 4.49 -10.21 -2.57
N LEU A 35 3.22 -10.22 -2.97
CA LEU A 35 2.10 -9.61 -2.24
C LEU A 35 1.78 -10.36 -0.96
N ASP A 36 1.76 -11.69 -0.98
CA ASP A 36 1.53 -12.49 0.24
C ASP A 36 2.61 -12.25 1.29
N GLY A 37 3.88 -12.15 0.87
CA GLY A 37 4.99 -11.79 1.75
C GLY A 37 4.87 -10.37 2.31
N LEU A 38 4.42 -9.41 1.49
CA LEU A 38 4.17 -8.04 1.92
C LEU A 38 3.00 -7.96 2.93
N LEU A 39 1.92 -8.69 2.69
CA LEU A 39 0.76 -8.77 3.59
C LEU A 39 1.14 -9.32 4.96
N GLY A 40 1.96 -10.36 5.00
CA GLY A 40 2.51 -10.90 6.25
C GLY A 40 3.26 -9.81 7.01
N LYS A 41 4.20 -9.13 6.35
CA LYS A 41 5.00 -8.04 6.94
C LYS A 41 4.15 -6.86 7.39
N LEU A 42 3.10 -6.49 6.64
CA LEU A 42 2.18 -5.42 7.02
C LEU A 42 1.37 -5.79 8.26
N LYS A 43 0.86 -7.02 8.34
CA LYS A 43 0.13 -7.51 9.51
C LYS A 43 1.02 -7.56 10.74
N GLU A 44 2.24 -8.08 10.60
CA GLU A 44 3.23 -8.13 11.68
C GLU A 44 3.62 -6.73 12.14
N ALA A 45 3.89 -5.82 11.21
CA ALA A 45 4.21 -4.44 11.54
C ALA A 45 3.04 -3.73 12.22
N ALA A 46 1.80 -3.94 11.74
CA ALA A 46 0.59 -3.36 12.33
C ALA A 46 0.30 -3.91 13.73
N ALA A 47 0.59 -5.19 13.99
CA ALA A 47 0.48 -5.80 15.31
C ALA A 47 1.60 -5.37 16.26
N GLY A 48 2.73 -4.88 15.74
CA GLY A 48 3.87 -4.42 16.52
C GLY A 48 3.75 -2.95 16.97
N ASP A 49 4.21 -2.66 18.19
CA ASP A 49 4.18 -1.29 18.72
C ASP A 49 5.27 -0.37 18.15
N HIS A 50 6.30 -0.92 17.49
CA HIS A 50 7.46 -0.15 17.06
C HIS A 50 7.12 0.83 15.92
N PRO A 51 7.10 2.15 16.16
CA PRO A 51 6.54 3.13 15.21
C PRO A 51 7.33 3.23 13.90
N LYS A 52 8.66 3.02 13.93
CA LYS A 52 9.46 2.97 12.70
C LYS A 52 9.16 1.76 11.84
N ARG A 53 8.86 0.60 12.46
CA ARG A 53 8.55 -0.63 11.70
C ARG A 53 7.20 -0.50 11.00
N ARG A 54 6.20 0.09 11.67
CA ARG A 54 4.91 0.43 11.07
C ARG A 54 5.05 1.38 9.88
N PHE A 55 5.79 2.46 10.08
CA PHE A 55 6.09 3.42 9.03
C PHE A 55 6.78 2.74 7.83
N ASP A 56 7.86 1.99 8.06
CA ASP A 56 8.62 1.32 7.00
C ASP A 56 7.81 0.27 6.23
N ALA A 57 6.94 -0.48 6.93
CA ALA A 57 6.06 -1.45 6.29
C ALA A 57 5.04 -0.77 5.37
N LYS A 58 4.45 0.36 5.79
CA LYS A 58 3.56 1.16 4.94
C LYS A 58 4.29 1.74 3.74
N MET A 59 5.54 2.19 3.92
CA MET A 59 6.39 2.66 2.82
C MET A 59 6.62 1.57 1.77
N ALA A 60 6.97 0.36 2.21
CA ALA A 60 7.15 -0.77 1.32
C ALA A 60 5.87 -1.12 0.55
N ALA A 61 4.70 -1.00 1.19
CA ALA A 61 3.42 -1.23 0.54
C ALA A 61 3.13 -0.22 -0.58
N ILE A 62 3.50 1.05 -0.38
CA ILE A 62 3.38 2.08 -1.43
C ILE A 62 4.26 1.73 -2.63
N ASP A 63 5.50 1.30 -2.39
CA ASP A 63 6.42 0.91 -3.47
C ASP A 63 5.87 -0.28 -4.25
N THR A 64 5.42 -1.33 -3.56
CA THR A 64 4.84 -2.51 -4.21
C THR A 64 3.59 -2.16 -5.02
N ALA A 65 2.72 -1.28 -4.50
CA ALA A 65 1.56 -0.81 -5.27
C ALA A 65 1.98 -0.03 -6.52
N ALA A 66 2.99 0.84 -6.41
CA ALA A 66 3.52 1.58 -7.55
C ALA A 66 4.19 0.65 -8.59
N ASP A 67 4.96 -0.35 -8.15
CA ASP A 67 5.59 -1.33 -9.03
C ASP A 67 4.55 -2.14 -9.78
N ALA A 68 3.54 -2.64 -9.08
CA ALA A 68 2.51 -3.45 -9.70
C ALA A 68 1.62 -2.65 -10.65
N VAL A 69 1.27 -1.39 -10.33
CA VAL A 69 0.54 -0.54 -11.28
C VAL A 69 1.40 -0.20 -12.49
N ALA A 70 2.69 0.10 -12.31
CA ALA A 70 3.59 0.36 -13.43
C ALA A 70 3.76 -0.86 -14.35
N GLN A 71 3.71 -2.08 -13.80
CA GLN A 71 3.78 -3.31 -14.57
C GLN A 71 2.46 -3.63 -15.29
N ALA A 72 1.33 -3.53 -14.60
CA ALA A 72 0.01 -3.85 -15.16
C ALA A 72 -0.54 -2.75 -16.09
N PHE A 73 -0.15 -1.49 -15.84
CA PHE A 73 -0.61 -0.31 -16.59
C PHE A 73 0.61 0.57 -16.94
N PRO A 74 1.40 0.23 -17.97
CA PRO A 74 2.61 0.97 -18.33
C PRO A 74 2.38 2.46 -18.65
N GLU A 75 1.19 2.79 -19.13
CA GLU A 75 0.77 4.17 -19.46
C GLU A 75 0.36 5.00 -18.21
N ALA A 76 0.27 4.38 -17.03
CA ALA A 76 -0.11 5.05 -15.80
C ALA A 76 1.02 5.97 -15.31
N THR A 77 0.68 7.23 -15.01
CA THR A 77 1.64 8.25 -14.53
C THR A 77 1.67 8.34 -13.00
N GLU A 78 0.64 7.80 -12.35
CA GLU A 78 0.43 7.80 -10.91
C GLU A 78 1.55 7.11 -10.12
N PRO A 79 2.12 5.96 -10.57
CA PRO A 79 3.22 5.29 -9.87
C PRO A 79 4.41 6.22 -9.62
N ALA A 80 4.76 7.07 -10.57
CA ALA A 80 5.84 8.04 -10.41
C ALA A 80 5.50 9.12 -9.38
N GLY A 81 4.23 9.55 -9.32
CA GLY A 81 3.72 10.45 -8.29
C GLY A 81 3.82 9.85 -6.89
N TRP A 82 3.35 8.62 -6.72
CA TRP A 82 3.39 7.91 -5.44
C TRP A 82 4.82 7.69 -4.94
N ARG A 83 5.75 7.28 -5.82
CA ARG A 83 7.16 7.12 -5.45
C ARG A 83 7.81 8.42 -4.99
N ARG A 84 7.46 9.57 -5.61
CA ARG A 84 7.96 10.88 -5.17
C ARG A 84 7.44 11.27 -3.80
N GLN A 85 6.13 11.10 -3.55
CA GLN A 85 5.52 11.36 -2.24
C GLN A 85 6.10 10.44 -1.17
N ALA A 86 6.25 9.15 -1.50
CA ALA A 86 6.90 8.17 -0.66
C ALA A 86 8.34 8.59 -0.30
N GLN A 87 9.13 9.03 -1.28
CA GLN A 87 10.49 9.48 -1.02
C GLN A 87 10.55 10.68 -0.07
N ALA A 88 9.65 11.65 -0.23
CA ALA A 88 9.54 12.78 0.70
C ALA A 88 9.22 12.33 2.13
N LEU A 89 8.31 11.36 2.29
CA LEU A 89 7.99 10.76 3.58
C LEU A 89 9.20 10.02 4.18
N ARG A 90 9.97 9.24 3.38
CA ARG A 90 11.18 8.56 3.86
C ARG A 90 12.21 9.53 4.43
N VAL A 91 12.52 10.59 3.70
CA VAL A 91 13.49 11.60 4.15
C VAL A 91 13.03 12.21 5.48
N ARG A 92 11.75 12.56 5.60
CA ARG A 92 11.18 13.07 6.85
C ARG A 92 11.18 12.03 7.97
N GLY A 93 10.95 10.75 7.65
CA GLY A 93 11.00 9.63 8.59
C GLY A 93 12.40 9.40 9.15
N GLU A 94 13.42 9.39 8.30
CA GLU A 94 14.82 9.25 8.73
C GLU A 94 15.28 10.44 9.56
N LEU A 95 14.91 11.67 9.18
CA LEU A 95 15.16 12.86 9.99
C LEU A 95 14.44 12.79 11.33
N ALA A 96 13.16 12.43 11.34
CA ALA A 96 12.38 12.31 12.58
C ALA A 96 12.94 11.23 13.51
N TRP A 97 13.47 10.13 12.96
CA TRP A 97 14.05 9.03 13.71
C TRP A 97 15.44 9.37 14.28
N SER A 98 16.32 9.95 13.45
CA SER A 98 17.71 10.24 13.80
C SER A 98 17.85 11.50 14.66
N ALA A 99 17.12 12.57 14.35
CA ALA A 99 17.28 13.88 15.01
C ALA A 99 16.50 14.00 16.33
N ASN A 100 15.37 13.28 16.49
CA ASN A 100 14.55 13.37 17.70
C ASN A 100 14.78 12.20 18.65
N ARG A 101 14.40 12.37 19.93
CA ARG A 101 14.44 11.33 20.97
C ARG A 101 13.12 11.26 21.76
N GLY A 102 12.92 10.14 22.46
CA GLY A 102 11.83 9.97 23.42
C GLY A 102 10.44 10.30 22.87
N ALA A 103 9.70 11.15 23.60
CA ALA A 103 8.34 11.52 23.26
C ALA A 103 8.24 12.31 21.94
N VAL A 104 9.21 13.17 21.64
CA VAL A 104 9.23 13.97 20.40
C VAL A 104 9.34 13.05 19.18
N ARG A 105 10.25 12.06 19.23
CA ARG A 105 10.37 11.05 18.18
C ARG A 105 9.07 10.30 17.97
N ARG A 106 8.44 9.82 19.06
CA ARG A 106 7.17 9.08 18.97
C ARG A 106 6.06 9.93 18.33
N LYS A 107 5.95 11.21 18.71
CA LYS A 107 4.96 12.14 18.14
C LYS A 107 5.22 12.40 16.66
N ALA A 108 6.46 12.68 16.28
CA ALA A 108 6.84 12.91 14.89
C ALA A 108 6.57 11.66 14.02
N MET A 109 6.98 10.48 14.48
CA MET A 109 6.71 9.23 13.78
C MET A 109 5.22 8.91 13.68
N LYS A 110 4.41 9.22 14.71
CA LYS A 110 2.96 9.05 14.64
C LYS A 110 2.30 9.96 13.60
N SER A 111 2.77 11.21 13.50
CA SER A 111 2.30 12.15 12.46
C SER A 111 2.63 11.62 11.06
N LEU A 112 3.87 11.19 10.86
CA LEU A 112 4.31 10.62 9.58
C LEU A 112 3.55 9.32 9.24
N ASP A 113 3.29 8.48 10.23
CA ASP A 113 2.53 7.25 10.04
C ASP A 113 1.06 7.51 9.62
N ALA A 114 0.47 8.62 10.08
CA ALA A 114 -0.84 9.08 9.67
C ALA A 114 -0.82 9.59 8.22
N GLU A 115 0.14 10.45 7.87
CA GLU A 115 0.32 10.96 6.50
C GLU A 115 0.58 9.82 5.50
N THR A 116 1.41 8.84 5.87
CA THR A 116 1.63 7.64 5.04
C THR A 116 0.35 6.81 4.91
N GLY A 117 -0.47 6.75 5.96
CA GLY A 117 -1.78 6.11 5.92
C GLY A 117 -2.76 6.78 4.95
N GLU A 118 -2.77 8.12 4.90
CA GLU A 118 -3.58 8.89 3.95
C GLU A 118 -3.15 8.64 2.50
N LEU A 119 -1.83 8.62 2.24
CA LEU A 119 -1.31 8.28 0.91
C LEU A 119 -1.71 6.86 0.50
N LEU A 120 -1.56 5.89 1.39
CA LEU A 120 -2.03 4.52 1.12
C LEU A 120 -3.52 4.48 0.82
N GLN A 121 -4.34 5.27 1.52
CA GLN A 121 -5.77 5.34 1.24
C GLN A 121 -6.07 5.92 -0.15
N GLN A 122 -5.35 6.97 -0.58
CA GLN A 122 -5.49 7.52 -1.93
C GLN A 122 -5.10 6.50 -3.00
N ILE A 123 -4.00 5.76 -2.78
CA ILE A 123 -3.57 4.67 -3.66
C ILE A 123 -4.66 3.59 -3.74
N ASN A 124 -5.23 3.18 -2.60
CA ASN A 124 -6.31 2.19 -2.56
C ASN A 124 -7.54 2.64 -3.35
N THR A 125 -7.94 3.91 -3.21
CA THR A 125 -9.04 4.48 -3.99
C THR A 125 -8.74 4.45 -5.49
N ARG A 126 -7.52 4.79 -5.89
CA ARG A 126 -7.12 4.76 -7.30
C ARG A 126 -7.08 3.34 -7.85
N LEU A 127 -6.52 2.40 -7.10
CA LEU A 127 -6.51 0.99 -7.44
C LEU A 127 -7.94 0.48 -7.67
N ALA A 128 -8.86 0.72 -6.74
CA ALA A 128 -10.26 0.32 -6.87
C ALA A 128 -10.92 0.89 -8.14
N ALA A 129 -10.62 2.13 -8.51
CA ALA A 129 -11.12 2.73 -9.75
C ALA A 129 -10.54 2.04 -11.02
N LEU A 130 -9.27 1.66 -11.00
CA LEU A 130 -8.64 0.92 -12.10
C LEU A 130 -9.27 -0.49 -12.25
N GLN A 131 -9.69 -1.12 -11.15
CA GLN A 131 -10.37 -2.42 -11.20
C GLN A 131 -11.70 -2.37 -11.94
N THR A 132 -12.47 -1.30 -11.75
CA THR A 132 -13.76 -1.14 -12.43
C THR A 132 -13.62 -0.78 -13.91
N ALA A 133 -12.42 -0.38 -14.33
CA ALA A 133 -12.12 -0.05 -15.72
C ALA A 133 -11.59 -1.26 -16.52
N LEU A 134 -11.21 -2.35 -15.86
CA LEU A 134 -10.87 -3.61 -16.53
C LEU A 134 -12.17 -4.25 -17.06
N PRO A 135 -12.21 -4.68 -18.33
CA PRO A 135 -13.38 -5.37 -18.87
C PRO A 135 -13.65 -6.64 -18.04
N PRO A 136 -14.92 -6.99 -17.78
CA PRO A 136 -15.23 -8.27 -17.14
C PRO A 136 -14.71 -9.40 -18.03
N GLU A 137 -13.98 -10.36 -17.46
CA GLU A 137 -13.61 -11.58 -18.18
C GLU A 137 -14.85 -12.19 -18.81
N ASP A 138 -14.86 -12.36 -20.13
CA ASP A 138 -15.91 -13.07 -20.84
C ASP A 138 -15.73 -14.58 -20.58
N PRO A 139 -16.61 -15.25 -19.82
CA PRO A 139 -16.44 -16.66 -19.46
C PRO A 139 -16.73 -17.62 -20.62
N ARG A 140 -16.64 -17.16 -21.88
CA ARG A 140 -16.98 -17.93 -23.10
C ARG A 140 -15.84 -18.05 -24.11
N ALA A 141 -14.63 -17.60 -23.80
CA ALA A 141 -13.46 -17.85 -24.64
C ALA A 141 -12.76 -19.16 -24.22
N SER A 142 -13.37 -20.31 -24.51
CA SER A 142 -12.74 -21.63 -24.50
C SER A 142 -13.44 -22.56 -25.47
#